data_AF-A0A2L0PPP6-F1
#
_entry.id   AF-A0A2L0PPP6-F1
#
_cell.length_a   1.000
_cell.length_b   1.000
_cell.length_c   1.000
_cell.angle_alpha   90.00
_cell.angle_beta   90.00
_cell.angle_gamma   90.00
#
_symmetry.space_group_name_H-M   'P 1'
#
loop_
_entity.id
_entity.type
_entity.pdbx_description
1 polymer ?
#
loop_
_entity_poly.entity_id
_entity_poly.type
_entity_poly.pdbx_seq_one_letter_code
_entity_poly.pdbx_strand_id
1 'polypeptide(L)'
;MELSIYAQIVNCCHGSQNELLSRQDIIHAVHNKYGTNPSSVIPSDYCYNRTNKGAADKPLFEWLGNGQYRYLGEGFAYTGRVFSRPLGAKQDIVVRCKTRYRRGNVGKRCTNTLH
;
A
#
# COMPACT_ATOMS: atom_id res chain seq x y z
N MET A 1 26.48 -4.51 -4.64
CA MET A 1 25.31 -3.98 -5.36
C MET A 1 24.34 -3.50 -4.30
N GLU A 2 24.21 -2.20 -4.08
CA GLU A 2 23.30 -1.68 -3.06
C GLU A 2 21.85 -1.93 -3.49
N LEU A 3 21.08 -2.60 -2.63
CA LEU A 3 19.66 -2.81 -2.84
C LEU A 3 18.92 -1.53 -2.44
N SER A 4 18.03 -1.05 -3.30
CA SER A 4 17.14 0.07 -2.94
C SER A 4 16.25 -0.29 -1.74
N ILE A 5 15.82 0.71 -0.98
CA ILE A 5 14.90 0.52 0.16
C ILE A 5 13.66 -0.28 -0.28
N TYR A 6 13.15 -0.01 -1.49
CA TYR A 6 12.08 -0.78 -2.11
C TYR A 6 12.39 -2.28 -2.19
N ALA A 7 13.53 -2.65 -2.79
CA ALA A 7 13.91 -4.05 -2.97
C ALA A 7 14.17 -4.75 -1.63
N GLN A 8 14.73 -4.03 -0.65
CA GLN A 8 14.93 -4.56 0.70
C GLN A 8 13.60 -4.90 1.38
N ILE A 9 12.61 -4.02 1.28
CA ILE A 9 11.26 -4.26 1.81
C ILE A 9 10.64 -5.48 1.14
N VAL A 10 10.70 -5.57 -0.19
CA VAL A 10 10.16 -6.74 -0.93
C VAL A 10 10.84 -8.02 -0.46
N ASN A 11 12.17 -8.05 -0.33
CA ASN A 11 12.90 -9.22 0.14
C ASN A 11 12.65 -9.59 1.61
N CYS A 12 12.22 -8.64 2.44
CA CYS A 12 11.81 -8.92 3.82
C CYS A 12 10.38 -9.46 3.87
N CYS A 13 9.48 -8.90 3.06
CA CYS A 13 8.04 -9.20 3.12
C CYS A 13 7.60 -10.31 2.15
N HIS A 14 8.43 -10.75 1.20
CA HIS A 14 8.08 -11.78 0.20
C HIS A 14 7.52 -13.07 0.84
N GLY A 15 7.97 -13.45 2.04
CA GLY A 15 7.45 -14.61 2.77
C GLY A 15 6.13 -14.39 3.53
N SER A 16 5.72 -13.13 3.72
CA SER A 16 4.58 -12.71 4.54
C SER A 16 3.42 -12.19 3.68
N GLN A 17 3.22 -12.78 2.51
CA GLN A 17 2.14 -12.39 1.61
C GLN A 17 0.79 -12.57 2.29
N ASN A 18 -0.04 -11.53 2.23
CA ASN A 18 -1.35 -11.45 2.84
C ASN A 18 -1.36 -11.33 4.38
N GLU A 19 -0.19 -11.22 5.01
CA GLU A 19 -0.02 -11.13 6.45
C GLU A 19 -0.20 -9.68 6.96
N LEU A 20 -0.66 -9.56 8.20
CA LEU A 20 -0.81 -8.28 8.90
C LEU A 20 0.51 -7.92 9.57
N LEU A 21 1.09 -6.81 9.14
CA LEU A 21 2.36 -6.31 9.61
C LEU A 21 2.16 -4.92 10.22
N SER A 22 2.75 -4.68 11.39
CA SER A 22 2.79 -3.35 11.97
C SER A 22 3.86 -2.52 11.26
N ARG A 23 3.72 -1.19 11.25
CA ARG A 23 4.78 -0.30 10.76
C ARG A 23 6.15 -0.63 11.37
N GLN A 24 6.18 -0.89 12.67
CA GLN A 24 7.40 -1.20 13.41
C GLN A 24 8.02 -2.52 12.94
N ASP A 25 7.20 -3.55 12.68
CA ASP A 25 7.69 -4.86 12.22
C ASP A 25 8.39 -4.75 10.88
N ILE A 26 7.82 -4.00 9.93
CA ILE A 26 8.43 -3.78 8.60
C ILE A 26 9.76 -3.05 8.75
N ILE A 27 9.78 -1.98 9.56
CA ILE A 27 10.98 -1.18 9.80
C ILE A 27 12.07 -2.03 10.46
N HIS A 28 11.74 -2.79 11.50
CA HIS A 28 12.68 -3.66 12.21
C HIS A 28 13.18 -4.80 11.32
N ALA A 29 12.32 -5.41 10.49
CA ALA A 29 12.74 -6.47 9.58
C ALA A 29 13.79 -5.97 8.57
N VAL A 30 13.57 -4.79 8.00
CA VAL A 30 14.51 -4.17 7.04
C VAL A 30 15.80 -3.74 7.74
N HIS A 31 15.70 -3.07 8.89
CA HIS A 31 16.85 -2.65 9.69
C HIS A 31 17.70 -3.84 10.15
N ASN A 32 17.08 -4.91 10.67
CA ASN A 32 17.82 -6.07 11.15
C ASN A 32 18.50 -6.86 10.03
N LYS A 33 17.93 -6.86 8.82
CA LYS A 33 18.46 -7.61 7.69
C LYS A 33 19.51 -6.84 6.88
N TYR A 34 19.34 -5.53 6.74
CA TYR A 34 20.17 -4.69 5.86
C TYR A 34 20.90 -3.53 6.58
N GLY A 35 20.58 -3.26 7.85
CA GLY A 35 21.14 -2.11 8.59
C GLY A 35 20.59 -0.76 8.14
N THR A 36 19.50 -0.72 7.37
CA THR A 36 18.94 0.52 6.82
C THR A 36 18.30 1.36 7.91
N ASN A 37 18.55 2.66 7.87
CA ASN A 37 17.99 3.61 8.81
C ASN A 37 16.46 3.51 8.87
N PRO A 38 15.88 3.29 10.07
CA PRO A 38 14.44 3.08 10.23
C PRO A 38 13.62 4.30 9.80
N SER A 39 14.18 5.50 9.92
CA SER A 39 13.57 6.75 9.47
C SER A 39 13.50 6.87 7.94
N SER A 40 14.36 6.18 7.21
CA SER A 40 14.34 6.14 5.74
C SER A 40 13.34 5.12 5.19
N VAL A 41 12.88 4.18 6.02
CA VAL A 41 11.86 3.19 5.67
C VAL A 41 10.48 3.77 5.96
N ILE A 42 9.77 4.18 4.90
CA ILE A 42 8.42 4.76 5.00
C ILE A 42 7.41 3.81 4.33
N PRO A 43 6.81 2.84 5.07
CA PRO A 43 5.83 1.91 4.50
C PRO A 43 4.59 2.60 3.92
N SER A 44 4.25 3.78 4.45
CA SER A 44 3.14 4.61 4.01
C SER A 44 3.25 5.07 2.55
N ASP A 45 4.46 5.24 2.02
CA ASP A 45 4.69 5.63 0.61
C ASP A 45 4.35 4.49 -0.36
N TYR A 46 4.43 3.25 0.11
CA TYR A 46 4.21 2.03 -0.69
C TYR A 46 2.81 1.44 -0.50
N CYS A 47 1.80 2.27 -0.26
CA CYS A 47 0.43 1.82 0.04
C CYS A 47 -0.53 1.92 -1.16
N TYR A 48 -1.19 0.82 -1.53
CA TYR A 48 -2.25 0.77 -2.55
C TYR A 48 -3.44 1.69 -2.22
N ASN A 49 -3.72 1.83 -0.93
CA ASN A 49 -4.91 2.50 -0.41
C ASN A 49 -4.70 4.00 -0.12
N ARG A 50 -3.51 4.54 -0.38
CA ARG A 50 -3.20 5.96 -0.18
C ARG A 50 -2.68 6.57 -1.47
N THR A 51 -3.52 7.35 -2.13
CA THR A 51 -3.11 8.19 -3.26
C THR A 51 -3.00 9.63 -2.77
N ASN A 52 -1.83 9.99 -2.23
CA ASN A 52 -1.44 11.39 -1.99
C ASN A 52 -0.44 11.83 -3.08
N LYS A 53 -0.29 13.13 -3.33
CA LYS A 53 0.73 13.66 -4.28
C LYS A 53 2.13 13.30 -3.74
N GLY A 54 2.67 12.17 -4.18
CA GLY A 54 3.94 11.61 -3.69
C GLY A 54 3.93 10.10 -3.48
N ALA A 55 2.77 9.44 -3.52
CA ALA A 55 2.68 7.98 -3.39
C ALA A 55 3.52 7.28 -4.48
N ALA A 56 4.30 6.28 -4.09
CA ALA A 56 5.17 5.56 -5.00
C ALA A 56 4.37 4.87 -6.11
N ASP A 57 4.88 4.89 -7.35
CA ASP A 57 4.27 4.23 -8.51
C ASP A 57 4.15 2.70 -8.32
N LYS A 58 4.89 2.16 -7.34
CA LYS A 58 4.96 0.74 -6.96
C LYS A 58 4.40 0.49 -5.55
N PRO A 59 3.08 0.43 -5.38
CA PRO A 59 2.48 0.05 -4.11
C PRO A 59 2.71 -1.44 -3.80
N LEU A 60 2.91 -1.75 -2.53
CA LEU A 60 3.19 -3.09 -2.00
C LEU A 60 2.23 -3.47 -0.86
N PHE A 61 1.76 -2.49 -0.10
CA PHE A 61 0.96 -2.70 1.11
C PHE A 61 -0.45 -2.17 0.96
N GLU A 62 -1.41 -2.78 1.65
CA GLU A 62 -2.70 -2.19 1.97
C GLU A 62 -2.63 -1.59 3.38
N TRP A 63 -2.99 -0.31 3.51
CA TRP A 63 -3.15 0.29 4.82
C TRP A 63 -4.55 -0.04 5.35
N LEU A 64 -4.60 -0.70 6.51
CA LEU A 64 -5.84 -1.16 7.15
C LEU A 64 -6.35 -0.20 8.23
N GLY A 65 -5.53 0.75 8.68
CA GLY A 65 -5.83 1.63 9.81
C GLY A 65 -4.93 1.35 11.01
N ASN A 66 -4.90 2.26 11.98
CA ASN A 66 -4.17 2.11 13.25
C ASN A 66 -2.68 1.72 13.15
N GLY A 67 -2.01 2.07 12.05
CA GLY A 67 -0.61 1.71 11.82
C GLY A 67 -0.39 0.25 11.41
N GLN A 68 -1.45 -0.46 11.05
CA GLN A 68 -1.42 -1.81 10.49
C GLN A 68 -1.41 -1.76 8.97
N TYR A 69 -0.58 -2.63 8.40
CA TYR A 69 -0.35 -2.76 6.98
C TYR A 69 -0.51 -4.23 6.60
N ARG A 70 -0.98 -4.49 5.40
CA ARG A 70 -1.07 -5.84 4.86
C ARG A 70 -0.19 -5.93 3.64
N TYR A 71 0.73 -6.88 3.60
CA TYR A 71 1.57 -7.06 2.42
C TYR A 71 0.80 -7.76 1.30
N LEU A 72 0.68 -7.12 0.15
CA LEU A 72 -0.01 -7.66 -1.03
C LEU A 72 0.95 -8.04 -2.16
N GLY A 73 2.12 -7.40 -2.21
CA GLY A 73 3.13 -7.61 -3.25
C GLY A 73 3.05 -6.62 -4.41
N GLU A 74 4.06 -6.66 -5.28
CA GLU A 74 4.15 -5.81 -6.48
C GLU A 74 3.10 -6.24 -7.52
N GLY A 75 2.37 -5.28 -8.10
CA GLY A 75 1.41 -5.56 -9.17
C GLY A 75 0.18 -6.34 -8.73
N PHE A 76 -0.05 -6.48 -7.42
CA PHE A 76 -1.26 -7.10 -6.90
C PHE A 76 -2.49 -6.34 -7.40
N ALA A 77 -3.46 -7.08 -7.93
CA ALA A 77 -4.72 -6.52 -8.40
C ALA A 77 -5.60 -6.15 -7.19
N TYR A 78 -5.21 -5.10 -6.47
CA TYR A 78 -5.92 -4.63 -5.29
C TYR A 78 -7.36 -4.29 -5.66
N THR A 79 -8.33 -5.00 -5.09
CA THR A 79 -9.76 -4.77 -5.33
C THR A 79 -10.47 -3.97 -4.24
N GLY A 80 -9.71 -3.47 -3.26
CA GLY A 80 -10.28 -2.70 -2.18
C GLY A 80 -10.63 -1.26 -2.57
N ARG A 81 -11.15 -0.55 -1.59
CA ARG A 81 -11.43 0.88 -1.67
C ARG A 81 -10.10 1.61 -1.60
N VAL A 82 -9.90 2.64 -2.41
CA VAL A 82 -8.75 3.53 -2.36
C VAL A 82 -9.17 4.84 -1.69
N PHE A 83 -8.50 5.20 -0.60
CA PHE A 83 -8.72 6.47 0.09
C PHE A 83 -7.74 7.54 -0.40
N SER A 84 -8.25 8.76 -0.59
CA SER A 84 -7.41 9.94 -0.76
C SER A 84 -7.86 11.04 0.18
N ARG A 85 -6.88 11.73 0.75
CA ARG A 85 -7.09 12.99 1.46
C ARG A 85 -6.70 14.13 0.55
N PRO A 86 -7.66 14.82 -0.08
CA PRO A 86 -7.36 16.07 -0.76
C PRO A 86 -6.86 17.10 0.26
N LEU A 87 -5.95 17.96 -0.18
CA LEU A 87 -5.32 18.99 0.65
C LEU A 87 -6.41 19.90 1.25
N GLY A 88 -6.55 19.90 2.58
CA GLY A 88 -7.56 20.69 3.30
C GLY A 88 -8.81 19.92 3.79
N ALA A 89 -8.96 18.64 3.45
CA ALA A 89 -10.08 17.83 3.96
C ALA A 89 -9.80 17.23 5.35
N LYS A 90 -10.81 17.27 6.23
CA LYS A 90 -10.76 16.65 7.58
C LYS A 90 -10.97 15.12 7.55
N GLN A 91 -11.39 14.55 6.42
CA GLN A 91 -11.76 13.14 6.30
C GLN A 91 -11.25 12.54 4.98
N ASP A 92 -10.97 11.24 5.02
CA ASP A 92 -10.61 10.44 3.85
C ASP A 92 -11.84 10.22 2.96
N ILE A 93 -11.71 10.52 1.66
CA ILE A 93 -12.74 10.16 0.68
C ILE A 93 -12.34 8.90 -0.07
N VAL A 94 -13.29 7.97 -0.27
CA VAL A 94 -13.09 6.83 -1.16
C VAL A 94 -13.13 7.36 -2.59
N VAL A 95 -12.00 7.40 -3.26
CA VAL A 95 -11.90 7.95 -4.62
C VAL A 95 -12.25 6.91 -5.67
N ARG A 96 -11.94 5.63 -5.40
CA ARG A 96 -12.12 4.55 -6.37
C ARG A 96 -12.27 3.20 -5.68
N CYS A 97 -13.24 2.41 -6.15
CA CYS A 97 -13.22 0.96 -5.99
C CYS A 97 -12.42 0.39 -7.17
N LYS A 98 -11.27 -0.24 -6.94
CA LYS A 98 -10.53 -0.92 -8.02
C LYS A 98 -11.21 -2.27 -8.31
N THR A 99 -12.36 -2.30 -8.95
CA THR A 99 -12.85 -3.58 -9.52
C THR A 99 -11.79 -4.13 -10.49
N ARG A 100 -11.56 -5.46 -10.44
CA ARG A 100 -10.45 -6.19 -11.09
C ARG A 100 -9.92 -5.47 -12.33
N TYR A 101 -8.66 -5.04 -12.30
CA TYR A 101 -7.96 -4.63 -13.52
C TYR A 101 -7.68 -5.88 -14.36
N ARG A 102 -8.71 -6.43 -15.00
CA ARG A 102 -8.50 -7.19 -16.22
C ARG A 102 -8.03 -6.17 -17.24
N ARG A 103 -6.80 -6.35 -17.70
CA ARG A 103 -6.27 -5.71 -18.90
C ARG A 103 -7.20 -6.16 -20.04
N GLY A 104 -8.27 -5.40 -20.28
CA GLY A 104 -9.36 -5.76 -21.19
C GLY A 104 -10.75 -5.44 -20.62
N ASN A 105 -11.32 -4.36 -21.16
CA ASN A 105 -12.75 -4.01 -21.22
C ASN A 105 -13.48 -3.37 -20.02
N VAL A 106 -13.77 -2.08 -20.23
CA VAL A 106 -15.06 -1.36 -20.06
C VAL A 106 -15.69 -1.32 -18.66
N GLY A 107 -15.69 -0.08 -18.14
CA GLY A 107 -16.59 0.55 -17.17
C GLY A 107 -17.64 -0.28 -16.43
N LYS A 108 -17.55 -0.25 -15.10
CA LYS A 108 -18.70 -0.43 -14.21
C LYS A 108 -18.67 0.70 -13.16
N ARG A 109 -19.58 1.67 -13.32
CA ARG A 109 -19.91 2.71 -12.34
C ARG A 109 -20.32 2.04 -11.03
N CYS A 110 -19.80 2.52 -9.91
CA CYS A 110 -20.34 2.21 -8.60
C CYS A 110 -21.60 3.08 -8.40
N THR A 111 -22.78 2.55 -8.69
CA THR A 111 -24.04 3.15 -8.24
C THR A 111 -24.33 2.60 -6.85
N ASN A 112 -24.23 3.46 -5.84
CA ASN A 112 -24.79 3.18 -4.52
C ASN A 112 -26.32 3.19 -4.65
N THR A 113 -26.95 2.04 -4.43
CA THR A 113 -28.37 1.96 -4.07
C THR A 113 -28.46 0.92 -2.96
N LEU A 114 -28.76 1.38 -1.74
CA LEU A 114 -29.27 0.55 -0.66
C LEU A 114 -30.68 1.06 -0.38
N HIS A 115 -31.64 0.14 -0.53
CA HIS A 115 -33.06 0.28 -0.20
C HIS A 115 -33.25 0.43 1.31
#